data_AF-A0A9E1SYV5-F1
#
_entry.id   AF-A0A9E1SYV5-F1
#
_cell.length_a   1.000
_cell.length_b   1.000
_cell.length_c   1.000
_cell.angle_alpha   90.00
_cell.angle_beta   90.00
_cell.angle_gamma   90.00
#
_symmetry.space_group_name_H-M   'P 1'
#
loop_
_entity.id
_entity.type
_entity.pdbx_description
1 polymer ?
#
loop_
_entity_poly.entity_id
_entity_poly.type
_entity_poly.pdbx_seq_one_letter_code
_entity_poly.pdbx_strand_id
1 'polypeptide(L)'
;MRSSSMSIINNVLSKVLGSHNDRLIKKYNGQVSKINSLEEKMRSMSDDELVSMTEALKERLNNKESMESILAESFAVVREASQRVLGLRHYDVQLIGGMVLNEGSISEMGTGEGKTLVATLPAYLNALSGKGVHIVTVNDYLAKRDSEWMGKVFSFLGLSVGTVVSGMSSEEKQKAYSCDITYATNNELGFDYLRDNMAFSQEQKTQKKLAFAIIDEVDSILIDEARTP
;
A
#
# COMPACT_ATOMS: atom_id res chain seq x y z
N MET A 1 6.82 19.43 -49.00
CA MET A 1 7.97 19.39 -48.08
C MET A 1 7.75 20.26 -46.83
N ARG A 2 6.78 19.92 -45.96
CA ARG A 2 6.56 20.57 -44.65
C ARG A 2 5.98 19.57 -43.64
N SER A 3 6.75 18.52 -43.32
CA SER A 3 6.32 17.52 -42.32
C SER A 3 7.49 16.93 -41.51
N SER A 4 8.70 16.91 -42.08
CA SER A 4 9.89 16.34 -41.42
C SER A 4 10.53 17.25 -40.36
N SER A 5 10.25 18.55 -40.34
CA SER A 5 10.88 19.50 -39.40
C SER A 5 10.21 19.50 -38.02
N MET A 6 8.90 19.23 -37.93
CA MET A 6 8.15 19.20 -36.65
C MET A 6 8.42 17.93 -35.84
N SER A 7 8.69 16.79 -36.47
CA SER A 7 8.99 15.54 -35.75
C SER A 7 10.38 15.55 -35.11
N ILE A 8 11.36 16.20 -35.75
CA ILE A 8 12.72 16.36 -35.21
C ILE A 8 12.70 17.29 -34.00
N ILE A 9 11.95 18.39 -34.05
CA ILE A 9 11.80 19.31 -32.90
C ILE A 9 11.11 18.61 -31.72
N ASN A 10 10.08 17.81 -31.95
CA ASN A 10 9.41 17.02 -30.90
C ASN A 10 10.29 15.92 -30.30
N ASN A 11 11.10 15.23 -31.12
CA ASN A 11 12.04 14.20 -30.65
C ASN A 11 13.27 14.77 -29.93
N VAL A 12 13.66 16.00 -30.24
CA VAL A 12 14.74 16.71 -29.52
C VAL A 12 14.20 17.32 -28.23
N LEU A 13 12.98 17.88 -28.21
CA LEU A 13 12.34 18.35 -26.97
C LEU A 13 12.07 17.20 -25.99
N SER A 14 11.61 16.04 -26.45
CA SER A 14 11.37 14.87 -25.57
C SER A 14 12.67 14.28 -25.02
N LYS A 15 13.78 14.32 -25.78
CA LYS A 15 15.12 13.94 -25.30
C LYS A 15 15.74 14.94 -24.33
N VAL A 16 15.44 16.23 -24.46
CA VAL A 16 15.98 17.30 -23.59
C VAL A 16 15.15 17.50 -22.32
N LEU A 17 13.83 17.26 -22.37
CA LEU A 17 12.90 17.46 -21.25
C LEU A 17 12.51 16.17 -20.51
N GLY A 18 13.03 15.01 -20.94
CA GLY A 18 12.66 13.69 -20.44
C GLY A 18 11.22 13.29 -20.81
N SER A 19 10.97 11.97 -20.85
CA SER A 19 9.60 11.44 -20.92
C SER A 19 8.80 11.80 -19.65
N HIS A 20 7.48 11.63 -19.71
CA HIS A 20 6.64 11.79 -18.52
C HIS A 20 7.13 10.90 -17.36
N ASN A 21 7.52 9.66 -17.68
CA ASN A 21 8.04 8.70 -16.71
C ASN A 21 9.39 9.17 -16.13
N ASP A 22 10.30 9.71 -16.94
CA ASP A 22 11.58 10.24 -16.43
C ASP A 22 11.37 11.35 -15.40
N ARG A 23 10.35 12.20 -15.61
CA ARG A 23 10.00 13.27 -14.66
C ARG A 23 9.40 12.71 -13.37
N LEU A 24 8.54 11.69 -13.45
CA LEU A 24 8.00 11.01 -12.27
C LEU A 24 9.11 10.32 -11.47
N ILE A 25 9.99 9.57 -12.14
CA ILE A 25 11.13 8.92 -11.49
C ILE A 25 12.04 9.96 -10.82
N LYS A 26 12.29 11.11 -11.45
CA LYS A 26 13.05 12.20 -10.82
C LYS A 26 12.36 12.76 -9.57
N LYS A 27 11.03 12.92 -9.60
CA LYS A 27 10.23 13.32 -8.42
C LYS A 27 10.40 12.29 -7.30
N TYR A 28 10.25 11.00 -7.59
CA TYR A 28 10.39 9.93 -6.61
C TYR A 28 11.81 9.85 -6.04
N ASN A 29 12.85 10.00 -6.84
CA ASN A 29 14.24 10.04 -6.35
C ASN A 29 14.48 11.16 -5.34
N GLY A 30 13.81 12.31 -5.51
CA GLY A 30 13.81 13.38 -4.51
C GLY A 30 13.18 12.95 -3.18
N GLN A 31 12.10 12.17 -3.22
CA GLN A 31 11.45 11.63 -2.01
C GLN A 31 12.26 10.49 -1.39
N VAL A 32 12.85 9.59 -2.20
CA VAL A 32 13.79 8.56 -1.73
C VAL A 32 14.94 9.18 -0.95
N SER A 33 15.51 10.28 -1.46
CA SER A 33 16.59 11.00 -0.76
C SER A 33 16.14 11.51 0.62
N LYS A 34 14.91 12.02 0.74
CA LYS A 34 14.34 12.45 2.03
C LYS A 34 14.12 11.25 2.96
N ILE A 35 13.56 10.14 2.47
CA ILE A 35 13.37 8.92 3.26
C ILE A 35 14.72 8.39 3.77
N ASN A 36 15.73 8.30 2.89
CA ASN A 36 17.07 7.85 3.24
C ASN A 36 17.73 8.77 4.28
N SER A 37 17.51 10.09 4.21
CA SER A 37 18.04 11.03 5.20
C SER A 37 17.47 10.85 6.61
N LEU A 38 16.33 10.18 6.76
CA LEU A 38 15.72 9.88 8.05
C LEU A 38 16.24 8.57 8.67
N GLU A 39 16.99 7.76 7.94
CA GLU A 39 17.39 6.41 8.36
C GLU A 39 18.21 6.42 9.66
N GLU A 40 19.17 7.33 9.81
CA GLU A 40 19.98 7.43 11.03
C GLU A 40 19.11 7.78 12.26
N LYS A 41 18.11 8.65 12.08
CA LYS A 41 17.14 9.00 13.12
C LYS A 41 16.27 7.80 13.49
N MET A 42 15.74 7.07 12.51
CA MET A 42 14.88 5.90 12.79
C MET A 42 15.67 4.77 13.46
N ARG A 43 16.91 4.55 13.03
CA ARG A 43 17.80 3.53 13.61
C ARG A 43 18.20 3.83 15.05
N SER A 44 18.30 5.10 15.43
CA SER A 44 18.68 5.49 16.80
C SER A 44 17.51 5.45 17.79
N MET A 45 16.27 5.38 17.32
CA MET A 45 15.08 5.21 18.15
C MET A 45 15.05 3.81 18.78
N SER A 46 14.61 3.73 20.04
CA SER A 46 14.14 2.49 20.67
C SER A 46 12.89 1.94 19.96
N ASP A 47 12.53 0.69 20.26
CA ASP A 47 11.30 0.10 19.71
C ASP A 47 10.07 0.92 20.13
N ASP A 48 9.98 1.29 21.42
CA ASP A 48 8.85 2.08 21.94
C ASP A 48 8.72 3.46 21.27
N GLU A 49 9.84 4.12 20.99
CA GLU A 49 9.84 5.39 20.25
C GLU A 49 9.37 5.21 18.81
N LEU A 50 9.82 4.14 18.14
CA LEU A 50 9.43 3.84 16.76
C LEU A 50 7.95 3.48 16.66
N VAL A 51 7.41 2.74 17.64
CA VAL A 51 5.96 2.44 17.74
C VAL A 51 5.15 3.71 18.01
N SER A 52 5.66 4.59 18.87
CA SER A 52 4.99 5.87 19.20
C SER A 52 4.85 6.82 18.00
N MET A 53 5.65 6.63 16.95
CA MET A 53 5.51 7.38 15.69
C MET A 53 4.14 7.18 15.05
N THR A 54 3.52 6.01 15.19
CA THR A 54 2.21 5.74 14.60
C THR A 54 1.13 6.68 15.16
N GLU A 55 1.08 6.86 16.48
CA GLU A 55 0.12 7.77 17.10
C GLU A 55 0.44 9.23 16.80
N ALA A 56 1.72 9.62 16.79
CA ALA A 56 2.14 10.97 16.41
C ALA A 56 1.74 11.32 14.96
N LEU A 57 1.88 10.38 14.02
CA LEU A 57 1.50 10.58 12.62
C LEU A 57 -0.03 10.62 12.46
N LYS A 58 -0.79 9.77 13.18
CA LYS A 58 -2.26 9.84 13.22
C LYS A 58 -2.74 11.20 13.75
N GLU A 59 -2.15 11.70 14.83
CA GLU A 59 -2.49 13.00 15.42
C GLU A 59 -2.27 14.14 14.41
N ARG A 60 -1.14 14.12 13.69
CA ARG A 60 -0.84 15.10 12.65
C ARG A 60 -1.87 15.09 11.52
N LEU A 61 -2.29 13.91 11.05
CA LEU A 61 -3.38 13.79 10.06
C LEU A 61 -4.72 14.32 10.60
N ASN A 62 -5.04 14.04 11.87
CA ASN A 62 -6.23 14.59 12.52
C ASN A 62 -6.19 16.12 12.64
N ASN A 63 -4.98 16.68 12.79
CA ASN A 63 -4.70 18.11 12.75
C ASN A 63 -4.63 18.70 11.33
N LYS A 64 -5.12 17.97 10.32
CA LYS A 64 -5.24 18.37 8.91
C LYS A 64 -3.92 18.54 8.16
N GLU A 65 -2.83 17.98 8.67
CA GLU A 65 -1.61 17.82 7.89
C GLU A 65 -1.85 16.85 6.72
N SER A 66 -1.19 17.06 5.58
CA SER A 66 -1.46 16.26 4.37
C SER A 66 -0.72 14.93 4.39
N MET A 67 -1.31 13.88 3.80
CA MET A 67 -0.61 12.59 3.65
C MET A 67 0.71 12.71 2.88
N GLU A 68 0.80 13.64 1.92
CA GLU A 68 2.03 13.91 1.17
C GLU A 68 3.16 14.41 2.07
N SER A 69 2.85 15.25 3.05
CA SER A 69 3.86 15.83 3.94
C SER A 69 4.44 14.82 4.94
N ILE A 70 3.66 13.82 5.36
CA ILE A 70 4.10 12.76 6.27
C ILE A 70 4.64 11.51 5.55
N LEU A 71 4.59 11.47 4.22
CA LEU A 71 4.94 10.28 3.43
C LEU A 71 6.37 9.80 3.71
N ALA A 72 7.34 10.72 3.66
CA ALA A 72 8.74 10.34 3.83
C ALA A 72 9.03 9.76 5.22
N GLU A 73 8.43 10.34 6.25
CA GLU A 73 8.57 9.87 7.63
C GLU A 73 7.85 8.53 7.84
N SER A 74 6.64 8.38 7.29
CA SER A 74 5.88 7.12 7.35
C SER A 74 6.64 5.98 6.68
N PHE A 75 7.24 6.21 5.51
CA PHE A 75 8.01 5.20 4.78
C PHE A 75 9.32 4.86 5.51
N ALA A 76 9.97 5.84 6.13
CA ALA A 76 11.16 5.60 6.95
C ALA A 76 10.84 4.73 8.18
N VAL A 77 9.72 4.98 8.86
CA VAL A 77 9.23 4.18 9.99
C VAL A 77 8.98 2.73 9.57
N VAL A 78 8.26 2.51 8.47
CA VAL A 78 7.97 1.15 7.96
C VAL A 78 9.24 0.42 7.54
N ARG A 79 10.18 1.10 6.88
CA ARG A 79 11.47 0.49 6.51
C ARG A 79 12.23 0.01 7.74
N GLU A 80 12.33 0.86 8.77
CA GLU A 80 13.04 0.49 10.00
C GLU A 80 12.33 -0.65 10.73
N ALA A 81 11.00 -0.60 10.84
CA ALA A 81 10.21 -1.68 11.42
C ALA A 81 10.40 -3.01 10.67
N SER A 82 10.40 -2.98 9.34
CA SER A 82 10.69 -4.16 8.52
C SER A 82 12.11 -4.69 8.74
N GLN A 83 13.10 -3.81 8.85
CA GLN A 83 14.47 -4.22 9.14
C GLN A 83 14.60 -4.88 10.53
N ARG A 84 13.91 -4.36 11.55
CA ARG A 84 13.92 -4.93 12.90
C ARG A 84 13.21 -6.27 13.00
N VAL A 85 12.03 -6.36 12.38
CA VAL A 85 11.10 -7.49 12.56
C VAL A 85 11.36 -8.62 11.56
N LEU A 86 11.69 -8.28 10.33
CA LEU A 86 11.88 -9.23 9.24
C LEU A 86 13.35 -9.36 8.80
N GLY A 87 14.23 -8.47 9.22
CA GLY A 87 15.60 -8.39 8.71
C GLY A 87 15.68 -7.84 7.29
N LEU A 88 14.60 -7.23 6.78
CA LEU A 88 14.49 -6.76 5.40
C LEU A 88 14.41 -5.24 5.34
N ARG A 89 15.48 -4.58 4.91
CA ARG A 89 15.48 -3.15 4.58
C ARG A 89 14.99 -2.94 3.15
N HIS A 90 14.00 -2.08 2.96
CA HIS A 90 13.54 -1.72 1.61
C HIS A 90 14.64 -1.07 0.77
N TYR A 91 14.81 -1.54 -0.46
CA TYR A 91 15.63 -0.88 -1.48
C TYR A 91 14.96 0.41 -1.99
N ASP A 92 15.75 1.26 -2.64
CA ASP A 92 15.24 2.54 -3.16
C ASP A 92 14.17 2.32 -4.25
N VAL A 93 14.33 1.31 -5.09
CA VAL A 93 13.30 0.92 -6.09
C VAL A 93 12.00 0.46 -5.43
N GLN A 94 12.06 -0.16 -4.25
CA GLN A 94 10.90 -0.57 -3.48
C GLN A 94 10.18 0.63 -2.86
N LEU A 95 10.92 1.64 -2.39
CA LEU A 95 10.33 2.91 -1.97
C LEU A 95 9.60 3.61 -3.12
N ILE A 96 10.19 3.61 -4.31
CA ILE A 96 9.56 4.14 -5.53
C ILE A 96 8.26 3.40 -5.81
N GLY A 97 8.28 2.06 -5.81
CA GLY A 97 7.08 1.25 -6.02
C GLY A 97 5.99 1.55 -4.99
N GLY A 98 6.36 1.73 -3.72
CA GLY A 98 5.43 2.12 -2.67
C GLY A 98 4.78 3.48 -2.90
N MET A 99 5.53 4.46 -3.42
CA MET A 99 5.00 5.78 -3.78
C MET A 99 4.08 5.72 -5.00
N VAL A 100 4.41 4.91 -6.00
CA VAL A 100 3.57 4.68 -7.18
C VAL A 100 2.23 4.08 -6.77
N LEU A 101 2.24 3.05 -5.91
CA LEU A 101 1.03 2.45 -5.35
C LEU A 101 0.21 3.45 -4.53
N ASN A 102 0.87 4.27 -3.70
CA ASN A 102 0.19 5.30 -2.91
C ASN A 102 -0.49 6.38 -3.77
N GLU A 103 0.05 6.67 -4.95
CA GLU A 103 -0.56 7.60 -5.92
C GLU A 103 -1.70 6.94 -6.73
N GLY A 104 -2.06 5.68 -6.44
CA GLY A 104 -3.12 4.96 -7.13
C GLY A 104 -2.75 4.46 -8.53
N SER A 105 -1.45 4.32 -8.80
CA SER A 105 -0.90 3.85 -10.07
C SER A 105 -0.36 2.41 -9.95
N ILE A 106 -0.13 1.76 -11.10
CA ILE A 106 0.43 0.41 -11.16
C ILE A 106 1.96 0.49 -11.04
N SER A 107 2.53 -0.18 -10.05
CA SER A 107 3.98 -0.37 -9.95
C SER A 107 4.39 -1.67 -10.63
N GLU A 108 4.91 -1.59 -11.85
CA GLU A 108 5.50 -2.73 -12.53
C GLU A 108 6.88 -3.06 -11.94
N MET A 109 7.01 -4.23 -11.33
CA MET A 109 8.24 -4.70 -10.70
C MET A 109 8.48 -6.15 -11.10
N GLY A 110 9.73 -6.50 -11.41
CA GLY A 110 10.10 -7.87 -11.75
C GLY A 110 9.81 -8.87 -10.62
N THR A 111 9.62 -10.14 -10.97
CA THR A 111 9.50 -11.21 -9.98
C THR A 111 10.76 -11.27 -9.11
N GLY A 112 10.57 -11.30 -7.79
CA GLY A 112 11.69 -11.30 -6.83
C GLY A 112 12.08 -9.91 -6.31
N GLU A 113 11.55 -8.82 -6.88
CA GLU A 113 11.80 -7.45 -6.41
C GLU A 113 11.10 -7.10 -5.08
N GLY A 114 10.38 -8.05 -4.47
CA GLY A 114 9.77 -7.90 -3.16
C GLY A 114 8.42 -7.15 -3.15
N LYS A 115 7.55 -7.38 -4.14
CA LYS A 115 6.19 -6.80 -4.24
C LYS A 115 5.40 -6.85 -2.93
N THR A 116 5.43 -8.00 -2.24
CA THR A 116 4.77 -8.19 -0.94
C THR A 116 5.30 -7.24 0.14
N LEU A 117 6.61 -7.00 0.18
CA LEU A 117 7.24 -6.07 1.11
C LEU A 117 6.96 -4.60 0.73
N VAL A 118 6.88 -4.29 -0.57
CA VAL A 118 6.56 -2.94 -1.06
C VAL A 118 5.17 -2.51 -0.60
N ALA A 119 4.19 -3.41 -0.61
CA ALA A 119 2.82 -3.13 -0.21
C ALA A 119 2.69 -2.58 1.23
N THR A 120 3.65 -2.88 2.12
CA THR A 120 3.60 -2.41 3.51
C THR A 120 3.72 -0.90 3.64
N LEU A 121 4.45 -0.24 2.73
CA LEU A 121 4.67 1.20 2.73
C LEU A 121 3.36 2.00 2.54
N PRO A 122 2.64 1.85 1.41
CA PRO A 122 1.37 2.54 1.21
C PRO A 122 0.26 2.01 2.14
N ALA A 123 0.27 0.73 2.51
CA ALA A 123 -0.73 0.17 3.41
C ALA A 123 -0.66 0.84 4.80
N TYR A 124 0.54 0.95 5.37
CA TYR A 124 0.74 1.65 6.63
C TYR A 124 0.28 3.11 6.54
N LEU A 125 0.76 3.87 5.54
CA LEU A 125 0.43 5.29 5.38
C LEU A 125 -1.09 5.52 5.28
N ASN A 126 -1.79 4.73 4.46
CA ASN A 126 -3.24 4.89 4.27
C ASN A 126 -4.04 4.40 5.48
N ALA A 127 -3.54 3.39 6.21
CA ALA A 127 -4.16 2.91 7.45
C ALA A 127 -4.16 3.96 8.57
N LEU A 128 -3.20 4.90 8.58
CA LEU A 128 -3.17 6.00 9.56
C LEU A 128 -4.43 6.89 9.53
N SER A 129 -5.19 6.87 8.43
CA SER A 129 -6.47 7.58 8.34
C SER A 129 -7.62 6.94 9.13
N GLY A 130 -7.43 5.72 9.65
CA GLY A 130 -8.45 4.95 10.38
C GLY A 130 -9.61 4.45 9.52
N LYS A 131 -9.49 4.49 8.19
CA LYS A 131 -10.55 4.09 7.24
C LYS A 131 -10.40 2.66 6.71
N GLY A 132 -9.34 1.95 7.09
CA GLY A 132 -9.02 0.61 6.62
C GLY A 132 -8.31 0.59 5.27
N VAL A 133 -7.48 -0.44 5.05
CA VAL A 133 -6.82 -0.75 3.77
C VAL A 133 -7.09 -2.20 3.41
N HIS A 134 -7.46 -2.47 2.16
CA HIS A 134 -7.55 -3.83 1.64
C HIS A 134 -6.31 -4.19 0.83
N ILE A 135 -5.66 -5.32 1.14
CA ILE A 135 -4.61 -5.91 0.31
C ILE A 135 -5.20 -7.15 -0.35
N VAL A 136 -5.33 -7.11 -1.67
CA VAL A 136 -6.00 -8.13 -2.47
C VAL A 136 -4.94 -9.06 -3.05
N THR A 137 -5.14 -10.36 -2.88
CA THR A 137 -4.28 -11.42 -3.43
C THR A 137 -5.10 -12.37 -4.29
N VAL A 138 -4.44 -13.19 -5.09
CA VAL A 138 -5.10 -14.12 -6.04
C VAL A 138 -5.70 -15.36 -5.37
N ASN A 139 -5.34 -15.70 -4.13
CA ASN A 139 -5.92 -16.84 -3.41
C ASN A 139 -5.76 -16.75 -1.88
N ASP A 140 -6.58 -17.54 -1.18
CA ASP A 140 -6.65 -17.59 0.29
C ASP A 140 -5.32 -17.97 0.95
N TYR A 141 -4.50 -18.80 0.30
CA TYR A 141 -3.19 -19.18 0.83
C TYR A 141 -2.24 -17.97 0.86
N LEU A 142 -2.16 -17.19 -0.22
CA LEU A 142 -1.35 -15.98 -0.28
C LEU A 142 -1.89 -14.92 0.68
N ALA A 143 -3.21 -14.74 0.77
CA ALA A 143 -3.82 -13.82 1.72
C ALA A 143 -3.39 -14.12 3.16
N LYS A 144 -3.47 -15.39 3.59
CA LYS A 144 -3.04 -15.84 4.92
C LYS A 144 -1.54 -15.72 5.13
N ARG A 145 -0.74 -16.22 4.18
CA ARG A 145 0.72 -16.19 4.27
C ARG A 145 1.22 -14.74 4.42
N ASP A 146 0.69 -13.85 3.59
CA ASP A 146 1.17 -12.46 3.54
C ASP A 146 0.67 -11.65 4.72
N SER A 147 -0.55 -11.92 5.20
CA SER A 147 -1.04 -11.30 6.44
C SER A 147 -0.25 -11.74 7.66
N GLU A 148 0.12 -13.02 7.77
CA GLU A 148 0.96 -13.52 8.88
C GLU A 148 2.40 -13.04 8.78
N TRP A 149 2.93 -12.88 7.56
CA TRP A 149 4.32 -12.49 7.35
C TRP A 149 4.51 -10.97 7.46
N MET A 150 3.83 -10.19 6.60
CA MET A 150 3.92 -8.74 6.60
C MET A 150 3.18 -8.13 7.79
N GLY A 151 2.17 -8.81 8.33
CA GLY A 151 1.44 -8.36 9.51
C GLY A 151 2.32 -8.18 10.73
N LYS A 152 3.47 -8.85 10.82
CA LYS A 152 4.45 -8.62 11.88
C LYS A 152 4.95 -7.17 11.90
N VAL A 153 5.13 -6.55 10.73
CA VAL A 153 5.55 -5.14 10.62
C VAL A 153 4.45 -4.21 11.11
N PHE A 154 3.20 -4.47 10.69
CA PHE A 154 2.06 -3.66 11.10
C PHE A 154 1.76 -3.79 12.59
N SER A 155 1.75 -5.01 13.12
CA SER A 155 1.53 -5.28 14.55
C SER A 155 2.65 -4.73 15.43
N PHE A 156 3.91 -4.77 14.97
CA PHE A 156 5.00 -4.08 15.65
C PHE A 156 4.69 -2.58 15.76
N LEU A 157 4.23 -1.94 14.69
CA LEU A 157 3.80 -0.54 14.67
C LEU A 157 2.40 -0.28 15.26
N GLY A 158 1.84 -1.23 16.02
CA GLY A 158 0.56 -1.06 16.71
C GLY A 158 -0.68 -1.01 15.81
N LEU A 159 -0.58 -1.42 14.54
CA LEU A 159 -1.72 -1.57 13.64
C LEU A 159 -2.25 -3.01 13.66
N SER A 160 -3.57 -3.13 13.62
CA SER A 160 -4.29 -4.41 13.56
C SER A 160 -4.37 -4.95 12.13
N VAL A 161 -4.27 -6.28 12.00
CA VAL A 161 -4.28 -6.98 10.69
C VAL A 161 -5.31 -8.08 10.70
N GLY A 162 -6.25 -8.01 9.76
CA GLY A 162 -7.28 -9.01 9.52
C GLY A 162 -6.98 -9.82 8.25
N THR A 163 -7.59 -11.00 8.13
CA THR A 163 -7.58 -11.78 6.89
C THR A 163 -8.98 -12.32 6.63
N VAL A 164 -9.47 -12.15 5.42
CA VAL A 164 -10.75 -12.67 4.95
C VAL A 164 -10.49 -13.74 3.91
N VAL A 165 -10.98 -14.94 4.20
CA VAL A 165 -10.84 -16.15 3.38
C VAL A 165 -12.15 -16.91 3.38
N SER A 166 -12.26 -17.89 2.48
CA SER A 166 -13.49 -18.67 2.33
C SER A 166 -13.84 -19.45 3.59
N GLY A 167 -15.14 -19.58 3.85
CA GLY A 167 -15.70 -20.35 4.98
C GLY A 167 -15.78 -19.62 6.32
N MET A 168 -15.36 -18.34 6.41
CA MET A 168 -15.52 -17.53 7.61
C MET A 168 -16.98 -17.16 7.88
N SER A 169 -17.36 -17.15 9.15
CA SER A 169 -18.64 -16.62 9.62
C SER A 169 -18.71 -15.08 9.47
N SER A 170 -19.93 -14.53 9.45
CA SER A 170 -20.13 -13.08 9.39
C SER A 170 -19.46 -12.34 10.56
N GLU A 171 -19.43 -12.93 11.74
CA GLU A 171 -18.79 -12.36 12.93
C GLU A 171 -17.27 -12.30 12.80
N GLU A 172 -16.65 -13.36 12.27
CA GLU A 172 -15.22 -13.36 11.99
C GLU A 172 -14.86 -12.34 10.91
N LYS A 173 -15.69 -12.21 9.87
CA LYS A 173 -15.50 -11.20 8.82
C LYS A 173 -15.64 -9.78 9.35
N GLN A 174 -16.64 -9.50 10.18
CA GLN A 174 -16.78 -8.20 10.85
C GLN A 174 -15.53 -7.83 11.65
N LYS A 175 -14.94 -8.80 12.37
CA LYS A 175 -13.69 -8.58 13.09
C LYS A 175 -12.54 -8.28 12.14
N ALA A 176 -12.37 -9.08 11.08
CA ALA A 176 -11.31 -8.90 10.10
C ALA A 176 -11.40 -7.53 9.38
N TYR A 177 -12.59 -7.14 8.89
CA TYR A 177 -12.80 -5.83 8.25
C TYR A 177 -12.73 -4.64 9.22
N SER A 178 -12.78 -4.87 10.53
CA SER A 178 -12.58 -3.83 11.54
C SER A 178 -11.10 -3.57 11.84
N CYS A 179 -10.18 -4.37 11.28
CA CYS A 179 -8.76 -4.11 11.38
C CYS A 179 -8.31 -2.94 10.49
N ASP A 180 -7.19 -2.32 10.85
CA ASP A 180 -6.58 -1.22 10.09
C ASP A 180 -6.19 -1.67 8.68
N ILE A 181 -5.75 -2.93 8.55
CA ILE A 181 -5.37 -3.56 7.28
C ILE A 181 -6.06 -4.93 7.20
N THR A 182 -6.67 -5.21 6.05
CA THR A 182 -7.35 -6.49 5.78
C THR A 182 -6.76 -7.12 4.52
N TYR A 183 -6.23 -8.33 4.65
CA TYR A 183 -5.87 -9.17 3.49
C TYR A 183 -7.08 -9.97 3.04
N ALA A 184 -7.33 -10.03 1.74
CA ALA A 184 -8.45 -10.79 1.20
C ALA A 184 -8.19 -11.23 -0.25
N THR A 185 -9.05 -12.09 -0.77
CA THR A 185 -9.16 -12.31 -2.22
C THR A 185 -10.19 -11.36 -2.82
N ASN A 186 -10.08 -11.10 -4.12
CA ASN A 186 -11.08 -10.34 -4.89
C ASN A 186 -12.49 -10.94 -4.76
N ASN A 187 -12.60 -12.27 -4.83
CA ASN A 187 -13.86 -12.99 -4.71
C ASN A 187 -14.53 -12.73 -3.36
N GLU A 188 -13.79 -12.89 -2.25
CA GLU A 188 -14.36 -12.66 -0.92
C GLU A 188 -14.79 -11.19 -0.73
N LEU A 189 -13.98 -10.23 -1.18
CA LEU A 189 -14.35 -8.81 -1.15
C LEU A 189 -15.63 -8.52 -1.96
N GLY A 190 -15.74 -9.08 -3.16
CA GLY A 190 -16.91 -8.91 -4.02
C GLY A 190 -18.18 -9.52 -3.42
N PHE A 191 -18.11 -10.77 -2.96
CA PHE A 191 -19.25 -11.45 -2.35
C PHE A 191 -19.67 -10.85 -1.01
N ASP A 192 -18.73 -10.38 -0.19
CA ASP A 192 -19.04 -9.64 1.05
C ASP A 192 -19.75 -8.34 0.74
N TYR A 193 -19.26 -7.58 -0.25
CA TYR A 193 -19.93 -6.36 -0.70
C TYR A 193 -21.37 -6.63 -1.17
N LEU A 194 -21.59 -7.68 -1.97
CA LEU A 194 -22.93 -8.06 -2.42
C LEU A 194 -23.83 -8.48 -1.25
N ARG A 195 -23.32 -9.29 -0.30
CA ARG A 195 -24.08 -9.70 0.89
C ARG A 195 -24.43 -8.52 1.79
N ASP A 196 -23.52 -7.57 1.97
CA ASP A 196 -23.77 -6.35 2.74
C ASP A 196 -24.88 -5.49 2.12
N ASN A 197 -25.02 -5.49 0.80
CA ASN A 197 -26.10 -4.79 0.10
C ASN A 197 -27.44 -5.54 0.12
N MET A 198 -27.46 -6.80 0.58
CA MET A 198 -28.68 -7.58 0.85
C MET A 198 -29.03 -7.63 2.34
N ALA A 199 -28.20 -7.08 3.22
CA ALA A 199 -28.42 -7.09 4.66
C ALA A 199 -29.65 -6.26 5.06
N PHE A 200 -30.44 -6.76 6.02
CA PHE A 200 -31.66 -6.10 6.49
C PHE A 200 -31.37 -4.95 7.47
N SER A 201 -30.15 -4.86 7.99
CA SER A 201 -29.73 -3.88 9.00
C SER A 201 -28.24 -3.54 8.82
N GLN A 202 -27.80 -2.40 9.37
CA GLN A 202 -26.40 -1.97 9.24
C GLN A 202 -25.46 -2.85 10.08
N GLU A 203 -25.95 -3.36 11.20
CA GLU A 203 -25.22 -4.21 12.15
C GLU A 203 -24.86 -5.58 11.55
N GLN A 204 -25.60 -6.00 10.52
CA GLN A 204 -25.33 -7.24 9.80
C GLN A 204 -24.24 -7.10 8.73
N LYS A 205 -23.87 -5.87 8.36
CA LYS A 205 -22.83 -5.64 7.36
C LYS A 205 -21.45 -5.99 7.90
N THR A 206 -20.61 -6.53 7.04
CA THR A 206 -19.27 -7.01 7.35
C THR A 206 -18.22 -5.98 6.99
N GLN A 207 -18.27 -5.41 5.78
CA GLN A 207 -17.32 -4.43 5.29
C GLN A 207 -17.51 -3.07 5.95
N LYS A 208 -16.39 -2.35 6.06
CA LYS A 208 -16.38 -0.92 6.41
C LYS A 208 -16.38 -0.07 5.13
N LYS A 209 -16.16 1.23 5.30
CA LYS A 209 -16.03 2.16 4.17
C LYS A 209 -14.86 1.73 3.28
N LEU A 210 -15.13 1.56 1.98
CA LEU A 210 -14.09 1.29 0.98
C LEU A 210 -13.22 2.54 0.81
N ALA A 211 -11.98 2.49 1.27
CA ALA A 211 -11.09 3.65 1.33
C ALA A 211 -9.87 3.53 0.41
N PHE A 212 -9.14 2.41 0.51
CA PHE A 212 -7.95 2.17 -0.29
C PHE A 212 -7.74 0.66 -0.48
N ALA A 213 -7.33 0.25 -1.68
CA ALA A 213 -7.03 -1.14 -2.00
C ALA A 213 -5.72 -1.24 -2.79
N ILE A 214 -4.87 -2.19 -2.41
CA ILE A 214 -3.66 -2.57 -3.13
C ILE A 214 -3.92 -3.96 -3.71
N ILE A 215 -3.80 -4.12 -5.02
CA ILE A 215 -4.09 -5.38 -5.70
C ILE A 215 -2.76 -5.98 -6.15
N ASP A 216 -2.40 -7.13 -5.56
CA ASP A 216 -1.27 -7.95 -6.04
C ASP A 216 -1.69 -8.76 -7.27
N GLU A 217 -0.76 -8.96 -8.21
CA GLU A 217 -1.01 -9.57 -9.52
C GLU A 217 -2.26 -8.98 -10.22
N VAL A 218 -2.22 -7.66 -10.41
CA VAL A 218 -3.33 -6.84 -10.94
C VAL A 218 -3.81 -7.28 -12.33
N ASP A 219 -2.92 -7.84 -13.15
CA ASP A 219 -3.25 -8.40 -14.46
C ASP A 219 -4.14 -9.62 -14.33
N SER A 220 -3.82 -10.54 -13.41
CA SER A 220 -4.62 -11.73 -13.14
C SER A 220 -6.02 -11.33 -12.65
N ILE A 221 -6.11 -10.39 -11.70
CA ILE A 221 -7.38 -10.03 -11.06
C ILE A 221 -8.25 -9.12 -11.94
N LEU A 222 -7.69 -8.03 -12.48
CA LEU A 222 -8.46 -7.00 -13.19
C LEU A 222 -8.61 -7.28 -14.69
N ILE A 223 -7.85 -8.21 -15.27
CA ILE A 223 -7.94 -8.56 -16.69
C ILE A 223 -8.46 -9.99 -16.86
N ASP A 224 -7.76 -10.98 -16.31
CA ASP A 224 -8.09 -12.39 -16.57
C ASP A 224 -9.36 -12.87 -15.85
N GLU A 225 -9.49 -12.53 -14.57
CA GLU A 225 -10.64 -12.90 -13.73
C GLU A 225 -11.86 -11.99 -13.94
N ALA A 226 -11.65 -10.76 -14.41
CA ALA A 226 -12.72 -9.81 -14.70
C ALA A 226 -13.65 -10.24 -15.86
N ARG A 227 -13.36 -11.37 -16.53
CA ARG A 227 -14.24 -11.98 -17.55
C ARG A 227 -15.48 -12.63 -16.96
N THR A 228 -15.45 -12.98 -15.67
CA THR A 228 -16.57 -13.56 -14.94
C THR A 228 -17.10 -12.55 -13.91
N PRO A 229 -18.42 -12.35 -13.84
CA PRO A 229 -19.04 -11.46 -12.86
C PRO A 229 -18.98 -12.01 -11.44
#